data_AF-A0A9Q1FRL3-F1
#
_entry.id   AF-A0A9Q1FRL3-F1
#
_cell.length_a   1.000
_cell.length_b   1.000
_cell.length_c   1.000
_cell.angle_alpha   90.00
_cell.angle_beta   90.00
_cell.angle_gamma   90.00
#
_symmetry.space_group_name_H-M   'P 1'
#
loop_
_entity.id
_entity.type
_entity.pdbx_description
1 polymer ?
#
loop_
_entity_poly.entity_id
_entity_poly.type
_entity_poly.pdbx_seq_one_letter_code
_entity_poly.pdbx_strand_id
1 'polypeptide(L)'
;MSLLEWLQEPPFQAKEPQDKSRKTVAAIQEMPLRKPIGVLDATVCQLKGSMDVVRVQGDKVEVQTCYAEDATGRIKLQLWGDQIGTFSDGCSYNFTNLSTREFARKLFLNATCKSTILQMPDMQGIPVSETASDDEQDISMVTGHINAADSIFLYSCPPMPHSAT
;
A
#
# COMPACT_ATOMS: atom_id res chain seq x y z
N MET A 1 15.59 27.45 43.69
CA MET A 1 15.69 27.40 42.22
C MET A 1 15.06 26.09 41.78
N SER A 2 13.89 26.15 41.15
CA SER A 2 13.00 25.00 40.95
C SER A 2 13.22 24.37 39.56
N LEU A 3 13.33 23.05 39.52
CA LEU A 3 13.61 22.21 38.34
C LEU A 3 12.41 22.04 37.38
N LEU A 4 11.50 23.01 37.34
CA LEU A 4 10.19 22.90 36.65
C LEU A 4 10.02 23.86 35.46
N GLU A 5 11.10 24.48 34.97
CA GLU A 5 11.02 25.53 33.94
C GLU A 5 11.35 25.04 32.51
N TRP A 6 11.35 23.72 32.27
CA TRP A 6 11.72 23.11 30.97
C TRP A 6 10.58 22.38 30.22
N LEU A 7 9.32 22.63 30.58
CA LEU A 7 8.16 22.24 29.75
C LEU A 7 7.64 23.44 28.96
N GLN A 8 8.54 24.29 28.46
CA GLN A 8 8.17 25.29 27.48
C GLN A 8 7.87 24.56 26.17
N GLU A 9 6.58 24.34 25.91
CA GLU A 9 6.10 23.84 24.62
C GLU A 9 6.82 24.58 23.50
N PRO A 10 7.41 23.88 22.52
CA PRO A 10 8.19 24.55 21.52
C PRO A 10 7.28 25.50 20.71
N PRO A 11 7.76 26.70 20.34
CA PRO A 11 6.92 27.77 19.77
C PRO A 11 6.39 27.48 18.35
N PHE A 12 6.54 26.26 17.85
CA PHE A 12 5.89 25.85 16.62
C PHE A 12 4.48 25.32 16.95
N GLN A 13 3.47 26.15 16.72
CA GLN A 13 2.13 25.60 16.54
C GLN A 13 2.17 24.72 15.29
N ALA A 14 1.90 23.43 15.44
CA ALA A 14 1.77 22.53 14.29
C ALA A 14 0.65 23.08 13.40
N LYS A 15 1.02 23.65 12.26
CA LYS A 15 0.09 24.23 11.30
C LYS A 15 -0.95 23.17 10.96
N GLU A 16 -2.20 23.41 11.36
CA GLU A 16 -3.30 22.51 11.01
C GLU A 16 -3.33 22.39 9.47
N PRO A 17 -3.53 21.19 8.90
CA PRO A 17 -3.52 21.01 7.45
C PRO A 17 -4.47 22.02 6.81
N GLN A 18 -3.91 22.96 6.04
CA GLN A 18 -4.64 24.12 5.52
C GLN A 18 -5.71 23.72 4.50
N ASP A 19 -5.64 22.50 3.97
CA ASP A 19 -6.54 22.03 2.94
C ASP A 19 -7.28 20.78 3.45
N LYS A 20 -8.54 20.98 3.88
CA LYS A 20 -9.50 19.91 4.21
C LYS A 20 -10.36 19.54 2.99
N SER A 21 -10.00 20.00 1.79
CA SER A 21 -10.76 19.66 0.59
C SER A 21 -10.65 18.17 0.29
N ARG A 22 -11.79 17.64 -0.15
CA ARG A 22 -11.89 16.31 -0.73
C ARG A 22 -11.23 16.32 -2.10
N LYS A 23 -10.38 15.33 -2.36
CA LYS A 23 -9.69 15.15 -3.64
C LYS A 23 -9.95 13.76 -4.19
N THR A 24 -10.00 13.66 -5.51
CA THR A 24 -10.09 12.39 -6.25
C THR A 24 -8.70 11.83 -6.53
N VAL A 25 -8.62 10.55 -6.87
CA VAL A 25 -7.36 9.90 -7.21
C VAL A 25 -6.68 10.55 -8.41
N ALA A 26 -7.42 10.86 -9.47
CA ALA A 26 -6.87 11.56 -10.65
C ALA A 26 -6.29 12.94 -10.29
N ALA A 27 -7.01 13.72 -9.47
CA ALA A 27 -6.51 15.02 -9.03
C ALA A 27 -5.23 14.90 -8.19
N ILE A 28 -5.14 13.86 -7.35
CA ILE A 28 -3.95 13.57 -6.55
C ILE A 28 -2.76 13.19 -7.43
N GLN A 29 -2.98 12.44 -8.52
CA GLN A 29 -1.93 12.04 -9.44
C GLN A 29 -1.26 13.25 -10.14
N GLU A 30 -2.00 14.34 -10.33
CA GLU A 30 -1.49 15.59 -10.89
C GLU A 30 -0.92 16.55 -9.83
N MET A 31 -1.03 16.23 -8.54
CA MET A 31 -0.54 17.10 -7.46
C MET A 31 1.00 17.11 -7.39
N PRO A 32 1.59 18.24 -6.98
CA PRO A 32 3.00 18.28 -6.62
C PRO A 32 3.30 17.30 -5.48
N LEU A 33 4.51 16.72 -5.52
CA LEU A 33 5.00 15.84 -4.47
C LEU A 33 5.12 16.55 -3.13
N ARG A 34 5.04 15.77 -2.03
CA ARG A 34 5.17 16.24 -0.64
C ARG A 34 4.09 17.24 -0.25
N LYS A 35 2.91 17.15 -0.86
CA LYS A 35 1.76 17.96 -0.50
C LYS A 35 0.80 17.16 0.38
N PRO A 36 0.24 17.79 1.43
CA PRO A 36 -0.79 17.16 2.22
C PRO A 36 -2.07 17.05 1.40
N ILE A 37 -2.82 15.98 1.65
CA ILE A 37 -4.15 15.73 1.11
C ILE A 37 -5.11 15.77 2.29
N GLY A 38 -6.11 16.64 2.19
CA GLY A 38 -7.12 16.81 3.23
C GLY A 38 -7.95 15.56 3.42
N VAL A 39 -8.71 15.19 2.38
CA VAL A 39 -9.65 14.07 2.41
C VAL A 39 -9.62 13.30 1.09
N LEU A 40 -9.62 11.98 1.15
CA LEU A 40 -9.77 11.06 0.03
C LEU A 40 -10.80 9.99 0.40
N ASP A 41 -11.79 9.77 -0.47
CA ASP A 41 -12.73 8.67 -0.37
C ASP A 41 -12.34 7.63 -1.41
N ALA A 42 -12.02 6.43 -0.96
CA ALA A 42 -11.59 5.37 -1.86
C ALA A 42 -11.89 3.99 -1.30
N THR A 43 -12.03 3.03 -2.19
CA THR A 43 -12.18 1.61 -1.87
C THR A 43 -10.83 0.93 -1.94
N VAL A 44 -10.50 0.13 -0.92
CA VAL A 44 -9.28 -0.68 -0.93
C VAL A 44 -9.54 -1.87 -1.84
N CYS A 45 -8.89 -1.92 -2.99
CA CYS A 45 -9.08 -2.98 -3.98
C CYS A 45 -8.02 -4.09 -3.91
N GLN A 46 -6.86 -3.80 -3.31
CA GLN A 46 -5.82 -4.80 -3.10
C GLN A 46 -4.94 -4.47 -1.89
N LEU A 47 -4.98 -5.31 -0.87
CA LEU A 47 -4.04 -5.31 0.25
C LEU A 47 -2.87 -6.26 -0.05
N LYS A 48 -1.63 -5.76 0.02
CA LYS A 48 -0.44 -6.61 -0.06
C LYS A 48 -0.36 -7.42 1.23
N GLY A 49 -0.41 -8.76 1.11
CA GLY A 49 -0.34 -9.67 2.25
C GLY A 49 1.03 -9.69 2.95
N SER A 50 2.09 -9.30 2.22
CA SER A 50 3.43 -9.15 2.77
C SER A 50 3.67 -7.73 3.29
N MET A 51 4.43 -7.64 4.39
CA MET A 51 4.89 -6.39 4.97
C MET A 51 6.36 -6.19 4.61
N ASP A 52 6.71 -4.95 4.31
CA ASP A 52 8.08 -4.51 4.07
C ASP A 52 8.63 -3.87 5.36
N VAL A 53 9.93 -4.05 5.64
CA VAL A 53 10.60 -3.41 6.77
C VAL A 53 11.55 -2.35 6.24
N VAL A 54 11.27 -1.09 6.57
CA VAL A 54 12.12 0.05 6.19
C VAL A 54 12.84 0.60 7.42
N ARG A 55 14.04 1.16 7.20
CA ARG A 55 14.77 1.84 8.28
C ARG A 55 14.49 3.33 8.25
N VAL A 56 13.95 3.86 9.34
CA VAL A 56 13.70 5.29 9.53
C VAL A 56 14.49 5.73 10.76
N GLN A 57 15.46 6.63 10.58
CA GLN A 57 16.30 7.16 11.67
C GLN A 57 17.06 6.09 12.49
N GLY A 58 17.28 4.91 11.91
CA GLY A 58 17.96 3.78 12.58
C GLY A 58 17.01 2.72 13.10
N ASP A 59 15.74 3.07 13.30
CA ASP A 59 14.68 2.15 13.72
C ASP A 59 14.10 1.39 12.54
N LYS A 60 13.73 0.13 12.77
CA LYS A 60 13.02 -0.70 11.81
C LYS A 60 11.52 -0.44 11.96
N VAL A 61 10.87 -0.06 10.88
CA VAL A 61 9.44 0.24 10.84
C VAL A 61 8.79 -0.63 9.77
N GLU A 62 7.70 -1.28 10.14
CA GLU A 62 6.89 -2.10 9.24
C GLU A 62 6.00 -1.19 8.37
N VAL A 63 5.90 -1.56 7.10
CA VAL A 63 5.11 -0.88 6.09
C VAL A 63 4.29 -1.91 5.35
N GLN A 64 2.98 -1.71 5.31
CA GLN A 64 2.09 -2.48 4.46
C GLN A 64 1.65 -1.62 3.29
N THR A 65 1.63 -2.22 2.10
CA THR A 65 1.18 -1.53 0.89
C THR A 65 -0.24 -1.97 0.57
N CYS A 66 -1.12 -1.03 0.22
CA CYS A 66 -2.40 -1.32 -0.38
C CYS A 66 -2.65 -0.43 -1.60
N TYR A 67 -3.68 -0.77 -2.36
CA TYR A 67 -4.16 0.04 -3.45
C TYR A 67 -5.57 0.52 -3.14
N ALA A 68 -5.74 1.83 -3.26
CA ALA A 68 -7.00 2.51 -3.09
C ALA A 68 -7.50 2.99 -4.46
N GLU A 69 -8.79 2.83 -4.71
CA GLU A 69 -9.43 3.15 -5.98
C GLU A 69 -10.69 3.99 -5.77
N ASP A 70 -10.88 4.98 -6.63
CA ASP A 70 -12.13 5.72 -6.76
C ASP A 70 -12.61 5.68 -8.22
N ALA A 71 -13.70 6.38 -8.53
CA ALA A 71 -14.24 6.44 -9.90
C ALA A 71 -13.28 7.07 -10.94
N THR A 72 -12.21 7.72 -10.49
CA THR A 72 -11.25 8.45 -11.34
C THR A 72 -9.94 7.71 -11.53
N GLY A 73 -9.64 6.70 -10.70
CA GLY A 73 -8.50 5.83 -10.88
C GLY A 73 -8.02 5.14 -9.61
N ARG A 74 -6.82 4.57 -9.70
CA ARG A 74 -6.19 3.76 -8.65
C ARG A 74 -4.86 4.36 -8.21
N ILE A 75 -4.56 4.29 -6.92
CA ILE A 75 -3.32 4.80 -6.34
C ILE A 75 -2.78 3.89 -5.24
N LYS A 76 -1.45 3.83 -5.13
CA LYS A 76 -0.74 3.05 -4.12
C LYS A 76 -0.67 3.82 -2.80
N LEU A 77 -1.06 3.18 -1.70
CA LEU A 77 -1.08 3.75 -0.35
C LEU A 77 -0.17 2.91 0.56
N GLN A 78 0.67 3.59 1.33
CA GLN A 78 1.56 2.98 2.33
C GLN A 78 1.01 3.22 3.74
N LEU A 79 0.84 2.12 4.46
CA LEU A 79 0.36 2.04 5.82
C LEU A 79 1.53 1.77 6.76
N TRP A 80 1.52 2.39 7.93
CA TRP A 80 2.64 2.37 8.85
C TRP A 80 2.18 1.99 10.25
N GLY A 81 2.97 1.16 10.93
CA GLY A 81 2.77 0.80 12.34
C GLY A 81 1.34 0.34 12.61
N ASP A 82 0.65 1.03 13.52
CA ASP A 82 -0.67 0.64 14.01
C ASP A 82 -1.79 0.67 12.96
N GLN A 83 -1.55 1.24 11.78
CA GLN A 83 -2.54 1.28 10.69
C GLN A 83 -2.54 -0.01 9.86
N ILE A 84 -1.51 -0.84 10.03
CA ILE A 84 -1.39 -2.14 9.37
C ILE A 84 -2.51 -3.06 9.88
N GLY A 85 -3.16 -3.78 8.97
CA GLY A 85 -4.28 -4.67 9.30
C GLY A 85 -5.60 -3.97 9.64
N THR A 86 -5.69 -2.64 9.53
CA THR A 86 -6.96 -1.90 9.73
C THR A 86 -7.91 -2.03 8.53
N PHE A 87 -7.40 -2.45 7.37
CA PHE A 87 -8.13 -2.47 6.11
C PHE A 87 -8.57 -3.86 5.73
N SER A 88 -9.72 -3.92 5.06
CA SER A 88 -10.24 -5.11 4.40
C SER A 88 -10.40 -4.83 2.91
N ASP A 89 -10.00 -5.79 2.09
CA ASP A 89 -10.23 -5.73 0.65
C ASP A 89 -11.73 -5.59 0.33
N GLY A 90 -12.04 -4.73 -0.63
CA GLY A 90 -13.39 -4.42 -1.09
C GLY A 90 -14.13 -3.38 -0.24
N CYS A 91 -13.57 -2.93 0.89
CA CYS A 91 -14.24 -1.93 1.74
C CYS A 91 -13.87 -0.49 1.34
N SER A 92 -14.84 0.41 1.47
CA SER A 92 -14.66 1.85 1.27
C SER A 92 -14.25 2.56 2.56
N TYR A 93 -13.31 3.51 2.43
CA TYR A 93 -12.77 4.27 3.55
C TYR A 93 -12.66 5.76 3.21
N ASN A 94 -12.85 6.59 4.24
CA ASN A 94 -12.50 8.00 4.24
C ASN A 94 -11.11 8.14 4.87
N PHE A 95 -10.14 8.53 4.04
CA PHE A 95 -8.78 8.83 4.46
C PHE A 95 -8.62 10.32 4.63
N THR A 96 -8.05 10.73 5.76
CA THR A 96 -7.79 12.15 6.02
C THR A 96 -6.32 12.39 6.31
N ASN A 97 -5.85 13.59 5.97
CA ASN A 97 -4.51 14.07 6.26
C ASN A 97 -3.42 13.11 5.75
N LEU A 98 -3.58 12.64 4.51
CA LEU A 98 -2.58 11.85 3.80
C LEU A 98 -1.51 12.79 3.23
N SER A 99 -0.40 12.23 2.73
CA SER A 99 0.63 13.00 2.05
C SER A 99 1.08 12.31 0.77
N THR A 100 1.37 13.09 -0.27
CA THR A 100 1.97 12.57 -1.50
C THR A 100 3.47 12.37 -1.32
N ARG A 101 3.98 11.22 -1.75
CA ARG A 101 5.42 10.93 -1.78
C ARG A 101 5.79 10.30 -3.11
N GLU A 102 7.02 10.57 -3.55
CA GLU A 102 7.59 9.86 -4.69
C GLU A 102 8.61 8.85 -4.20
N PHE A 103 8.54 7.66 -4.77
CA PHE A 103 9.56 6.63 -4.61
C PHE A 103 9.76 5.92 -5.95
N ALA A 104 11.00 5.72 -6.40
CA ALA A 104 11.28 5.11 -7.70
C ALA A 104 10.47 5.71 -8.87
N ARG A 105 10.25 7.04 -8.88
CA ARG A 105 9.44 7.79 -9.87
C ARG A 105 7.95 7.42 -9.92
N LYS A 106 7.45 6.65 -8.95
CA LYS A 106 6.03 6.38 -8.76
C LYS A 106 5.48 7.27 -7.64
N LEU A 107 4.24 7.72 -7.78
CA LEU A 107 3.53 8.47 -6.75
C LEU A 107 2.85 7.50 -5.77
N PHE A 108 3.04 7.76 -4.48
CA PHE A 108 2.44 7.02 -3.38
C PHE A 108 1.73 7.97 -2.45
N LEU A 109 0.65 7.48 -1.88
CA LEU A 109 0.05 8.07 -0.70
C LEU A 109 0.71 7.49 0.54
N ASN A 110 0.98 8.37 1.49
CA ASN A 110 1.55 8.00 2.77
C ASN A 110 0.61 8.43 3.87
N ALA A 111 0.13 7.47 4.65
CA ALA A 111 -0.58 7.78 5.86
C ALA A 111 0.43 8.24 6.93
N THR A 112 0.10 9.33 7.59
CA THR A 112 0.93 9.95 8.63
C THR A 112 0.40 9.57 10.02
N CYS A 113 1.14 9.85 11.08
CA CYS A 113 0.67 9.63 12.46
C CYS A 113 -0.56 10.48 12.82
N LYS A 114 -0.92 11.46 11.98
CA LYS A 114 -2.09 12.32 12.15
C LYS A 114 -3.20 11.99 11.14
N SER A 115 -3.05 10.93 10.36
CA SER A 115 -4.08 10.49 9.43
C SER A 115 -5.19 9.80 10.20
N THR A 116 -6.44 10.15 9.89
CA THR A 116 -7.60 9.41 10.39
C THR A 116 -8.20 8.62 9.24
N ILE A 117 -8.51 7.37 9.51
CA ILE A 117 -9.09 6.43 8.56
C ILE A 117 -10.42 5.97 9.16
N LEU A 118 -11.51 6.19 8.43
CA LEU A 118 -12.85 5.79 8.86
C LEU A 118 -13.47 4.91 7.78
N GLN A 119 -13.99 3.74 8.15
CA GLN A 119 -14.75 2.92 7.23
C GLN A 119 -16.06 3.62 6.86
N MET A 120 -16.46 3.49 5.61
CA MET A 120 -17.64 4.10 5.03
C MET A 120 -18.54 3.05 4.37
N PRO A 121 -19.81 3.40 4.07
CA PRO A 121 -20.64 2.61 3.17
C PRO A 121 -19.98 2.44 1.80
N ASP A 122 -20.29 1.33 1.14
CA ASP A 122 -19.71 0.99 -0.16
C ASP A 122 -20.01 2.07 -1.21
N MET A 123 -18.95 2.51 -1.90
CA MET A 123 -19.07 3.48 -2.98
C MET A 123 -19.61 2.79 -4.25
N GLN A 124 -20.84 3.13 -4.63
CA GLN A 124 -21.47 2.59 -5.84
C GLN A 124 -20.78 3.11 -7.11
N GLY A 125 -20.56 2.22 -8.08
CA GLY A 125 -20.06 2.58 -9.41
C GLY A 125 -18.54 2.62 -9.55
N ILE A 126 -17.78 2.12 -8.58
CA ILE A 126 -16.35 1.85 -8.77
C ILE A 126 -16.23 0.51 -9.52
N PRO A 127 -15.65 0.48 -10.73
CA PRO A 127 -15.36 -0.79 -11.38
C PRO A 127 -14.36 -1.53 -10.49
N VAL A 128 -14.74 -2.70 -9.97
CA VAL A 128 -13.79 -3.58 -9.29
C VAL A 128 -12.78 -3.98 -10.35
N SER A 129 -11.66 -3.28 -10.42
CA SER A 129 -10.65 -3.55 -11.44
C SER A 129 -10.00 -4.88 -11.09
N GLU A 130 -10.39 -5.93 -11.79
CA GLU A 130 -9.74 -7.25 -11.72
C GLU A 130 -8.25 -7.05 -12.03
N THR A 131 -7.44 -7.17 -10.98
CA THR A 131 -5.97 -7.27 -10.96
C THR A 131 -5.27 -6.83 -12.26
N ALA A 132 -5.12 -5.52 -12.45
CA ALA A 132 -4.06 -5.03 -13.32
C ALA A 132 -2.74 -5.29 -12.60
N SER A 133 -2.02 -6.32 -13.07
CA SER A 133 -0.68 -6.71 -12.66
C SER A 133 0.28 -5.54 -12.85
N ASP A 134 0.47 -4.71 -11.81
CA ASP A 134 1.63 -3.82 -11.74
C ASP A 134 2.83 -4.72 -11.47
N ASP A 135 3.78 -4.77 -12.41
CA ASP A 135 5.03 -5.55 -12.33
C ASP A 135 5.80 -5.29 -11.02
N GLU A 136 5.46 -6.01 -9.97
CA GLU A 136 6.37 -6.47 -8.94
C GLU A 136 6.14 -7.98 -8.82
N GLN A 137 7.14 -8.78 -9.17
CA GLN A 137 7.11 -10.24 -8.97
C GLN A 137 7.06 -10.54 -7.47
N ASP A 138 5.85 -10.50 -6.91
CA ASP A 138 5.56 -11.02 -5.58
C ASP A 138 5.35 -12.53 -5.74
N ILE A 139 6.36 -13.31 -5.35
CA ILE A 139 6.30 -14.77 -5.35
C ILE A 139 5.30 -15.16 -4.25
N SER A 140 4.02 -15.24 -4.60
CA SER A 140 2.97 -15.63 -3.68
C SER A 140 3.10 -17.13 -3.38
N MET A 141 3.52 -17.47 -2.16
CA MET A 141 3.55 -18.85 -1.68
C MET A 141 2.11 -19.33 -1.46
N VAL A 142 1.57 -20.06 -2.44
CA VAL A 142 0.27 -20.74 -2.33
C VAL A 142 0.41 -21.88 -1.33
N THR A 143 -0.16 -21.71 -0.14
CA THR A 143 -0.27 -22.81 0.83
C THR A 143 -1.57 -23.55 0.55
N GLY A 144 -1.49 -24.61 -0.26
CA GLY A 144 -2.60 -25.53 -0.54
C GLY A 144 -2.29 -26.93 -0.01
N HIS A 145 -3.27 -27.57 0.62
CA HIS A 145 -3.19 -29.01 0.92
C HIS A 145 -3.30 -29.79 -0.40
N ILE A 146 -2.17 -30.31 -0.88
CA ILE A 146 -2.11 -31.19 -2.05
C ILE A 146 -2.54 -32.59 -1.59
N ASN A 147 -3.76 -33.01 -1.94
CA ASN A 147 -4.28 -34.32 -1.51
C ASN A 147 -3.78 -35.50 -2.37
N ALA A 148 -3.21 -35.24 -3.55
CA ALA A 148 -2.43 -36.21 -4.33
C ALA A 148 -1.79 -35.47 -5.51
N ALA A 149 -0.50 -35.72 -5.75
CA ALA A 149 0.17 -35.32 -6.99
C ALA A 149 0.57 -36.59 -7.73
N ASP A 150 -0.07 -36.86 -8.87
CA ASP A 150 0.30 -37.96 -9.76
C ASP A 150 1.34 -37.44 -10.76
N SER A 151 2.61 -37.78 -10.51
CA SER A 151 3.75 -37.34 -11.33
C SER A 151 4.05 -38.39 -12.40
N ILE A 152 3.54 -38.21 -13.62
CA ILE A 152 3.90 -39.08 -14.74
C ILE A 152 5.22 -38.58 -15.33
N PHE A 153 6.30 -39.29 -15.04
CA PHE A 153 7.60 -39.08 -15.69
C PHE A 153 7.68 -39.93 -16.96
N LEU A 154 7.58 -39.27 -18.12
CA LEU A 154 7.93 -39.89 -19.40
C LEU A 154 9.42 -39.68 -19.66
N TYR A 155 10.21 -40.73 -19.45
CA TYR A 155 11.61 -40.76 -19.85
C TYR A 155 11.71 -41.20 -21.31
N SER A 156 12.05 -40.26 -22.20
CA SER A 156 12.45 -40.56 -23.56
C SER A 156 13.95 -40.89 -23.59
N CYS A 157 14.31 -42.15 -23.77
CA CYS A 157 15.70 -42.57 -23.94
C CYS A 157 16.28 -42.03 -25.27
N PRO A 158 17.47 -41.40 -25.26
CA PRO A 158 18.16 -41.07 -26.50
C PRO A 158 18.72 -42.35 -27.16
N PRO A 159 18.76 -42.42 -28.51
CA PRO A 159 19.31 -43.56 -29.23
C PRO A 159 20.84 -43.63 -29.07
N MET A 160 21.37 -44.84 -28.84
CA MET A 160 22.79 -45.08 -28.65
C MET A 160 23.61 -44.85 -29.93
N PRO A 161 24.84 -44.32 -29.83
CA PRO A 161 25.73 -44.20 -30.97
C PRO A 161 26.30 -45.59 -31.35
N HIS A 162 26.13 -45.96 -32.62
CA HIS A 162 26.82 -47.10 -33.21
C HIS A 162 28.31 -46.78 -33.36
N SER A 163 29.17 -47.53 -32.69
CA SER A 163 30.60 -47.55 -32.99
C SER A 163 30.81 -48.30 -34.31
N ALA A 164 31.25 -47.58 -35.34
CA ALA A 164 31.77 -48.18 -36.56
C ALA A 164 33.29 -48.35 -36.43
N THR A 165 33.74 -49.57 -36.73
CA THR A 165 35.12 -50.07 -36.74
C THR A 165 35.99 -49.38 -37.79
#